data_AF-A0A524FVT5-F1
#
_entry.id   AF-A0A524FVT5-F1
#
_cell.length_a   1.000
_cell.length_b   1.000
_cell.length_c   1.000
_cell.angle_alpha   90.00
_cell.angle_beta   90.00
_cell.angle_gamma   90.00
#
_symmetry.space_group_name_H-M   'P 1'
#
loop_
_entity.id
_entity.type
_entity.pdbx_description
1 polymer ?
#
loop_
_entity_poly.entity_id
_entity_poly.type
_entity_poly.pdbx_seq_one_letter_code
_entity_poly.pdbx_strand_id
1 'polypeptide(L)'
;MEWRKHTKRILELKESNTQIDMKVRDRLQSMIKEMLDKDVAVSLKFLIDFLHLHKDQNDAIQELKLHINLMEGIDYGVIVDDNDQSVYLFFIKKKE
;
A
#
# COMPACT_ATOMS: atom_id res chain seq x y z
N MET A 1 -39.73 -0.32 -9.54
CA MET A 1 -38.80 -0.39 -8.40
C MET A 1 -37.41 0.01 -8.86
N GLU A 2 -37.10 1.30 -8.79
CA GLU A 2 -35.83 1.87 -9.26
C GLU A 2 -34.62 1.43 -8.41
N TRP A 3 -34.81 1.17 -7.11
CA TRP A 3 -33.72 0.82 -6.18
C TRP A 3 -32.95 -0.45 -6.55
N ARG A 4 -33.61 -1.45 -7.17
CA ARG A 4 -32.96 -2.72 -7.57
C ARG A 4 -31.88 -2.54 -8.64
N LYS A 5 -31.95 -1.45 -9.45
CA LYS A 5 -30.91 -1.11 -10.43
C LYS A 5 -29.63 -0.57 -9.76
N HIS A 6 -29.73 -0.17 -8.49
CA HIS A 6 -28.63 0.35 -7.69
C HIS A 6 -28.12 -0.67 -6.66
N THR A 7 -28.57 -1.93 -6.72
CA THR A 7 -28.09 -2.99 -5.83
C THR A 7 -27.17 -3.97 -6.55
N LYS A 8 -26.01 -4.25 -5.97
CA LYS A 8 -25.10 -5.33 -6.37
C LYS A 8 -25.18 -6.48 -5.38
N ARG A 9 -24.82 -7.70 -5.81
CA ARG A 9 -24.77 -8.84 -4.88
C ARG A 9 -23.56 -8.67 -3.94
N ILE A 10 -23.78 -8.91 -2.65
CA ILE A 10 -22.72 -8.83 -1.64
C ILE A 10 -21.57 -9.81 -1.95
N LEU A 11 -21.87 -10.99 -2.51
CA LEU A 11 -20.84 -11.97 -2.89
C LEU A 11 -19.92 -11.43 -3.99
N GLU A 12 -20.47 -10.82 -5.03
CA GLU A 12 -19.70 -10.21 -6.13
C GLU A 12 -18.81 -9.06 -5.62
N LEU A 13 -19.32 -8.26 -4.68
CA LEU A 13 -18.55 -7.20 -4.04
C LEU A 13 -17.40 -7.76 -3.19
N LYS A 14 -17.64 -8.84 -2.44
CA LYS A 14 -16.60 -9.50 -1.63
C LYS A 14 -15.52 -10.10 -2.50
N GLU A 15 -15.88 -10.83 -3.56
CA GLU A 15 -14.90 -11.43 -4.48
C GLU A 15 -14.06 -10.37 -5.19
N SER A 16 -14.69 -9.29 -5.67
CA SER A 16 -13.99 -8.17 -6.28
C SER A 16 -13.00 -7.52 -5.32
N ASN A 17 -13.40 -7.30 -4.07
CA ASN A 17 -12.52 -6.71 -3.06
C ASN A 17 -11.33 -7.63 -2.75
N THR A 18 -11.57 -8.93 -2.56
CA THR A 18 -10.47 -9.90 -2.34
C THR A 18 -9.47 -9.90 -3.49
N GLN A 19 -9.94 -9.84 -4.74
CA GLN A 19 -9.03 -9.78 -5.91
C GLN A 19 -8.22 -8.48 -5.97
N ILE A 20 -8.79 -7.37 -5.53
CA ILE A 20 -8.09 -6.09 -5.44
C ILE A 20 -7.00 -6.20 -4.37
N ASP A 21 -7.34 -6.68 -3.18
CA ASP A 21 -6.39 -6.84 -2.06
C ASP A 21 -5.21 -7.75 -2.42
N MET A 22 -5.47 -8.87 -3.12
CA MET A 22 -4.41 -9.77 -3.61
C MET A 22 -3.48 -9.05 -4.59
N LYS A 23 -4.03 -8.29 -5.55
CA LYS A 23 -3.22 -7.55 -6.53
C LYS A 23 -2.38 -6.46 -5.87
N VAL A 24 -2.91 -5.78 -4.85
CA VAL A 24 -2.18 -4.77 -4.08
C VAL A 24 -0.99 -5.41 -3.38
N ARG A 25 -1.21 -6.54 -2.70
CA ARG A 25 -0.15 -7.29 -2.03
C ARG A 25 0.95 -7.74 -2.99
N ASP A 26 0.58 -8.32 -4.14
CA ASP A 26 1.55 -8.81 -5.13
C ASP A 26 2.41 -7.67 -5.69
N ARG A 27 1.77 -6.53 -6.01
CA ARG A 27 2.48 -5.32 -6.49
C ARG A 27 3.45 -4.77 -5.46
N LEU A 28 2.98 -4.63 -4.21
CA LEU A 28 3.81 -4.14 -3.11
C LEU A 28 5.00 -5.08 -2.87
N GLN A 29 4.77 -6.39 -2.84
CA GLN A 29 5.82 -7.37 -2.62
C GLN A 29 6.87 -7.36 -3.74
N SER A 30 6.44 -7.26 -5.00
CA SER A 30 7.35 -7.14 -6.15
C SER A 30 8.22 -5.88 -6.06
N MET A 31 7.60 -4.73 -5.76
CA MET A 31 8.31 -3.46 -5.64
C MET A 31 9.29 -3.46 -4.47
N ILE A 32 8.88 -3.97 -3.30
CA ILE A 32 9.77 -4.09 -2.13
C ILE A 32 10.96 -4.96 -2.49
N LYS A 33 10.77 -6.12 -3.14
CA LYS A 33 11.88 -6.99 -3.54
C LYS A 33 12.89 -6.29 -4.45
N GLU A 34 12.43 -5.38 -5.31
CA GLU A 34 13.30 -4.60 -6.18
C GLU A 34 14.00 -3.45 -5.46
N MET A 35 13.47 -2.96 -4.34
CA MET A 35 14.00 -1.81 -3.60
C MET A 35 14.73 -2.20 -2.30
N LEU A 36 14.55 -3.42 -1.82
CA LEU A 36 15.06 -3.89 -0.55
C LEU A 36 16.59 -3.76 -0.48
N ASP A 37 17.07 -3.16 0.60
CA ASP A 37 18.50 -2.89 0.86
C ASP A 37 19.19 -2.03 -0.22
N LYS A 38 18.41 -1.31 -1.04
CA LYS A 38 18.93 -0.28 -1.95
C LYS A 38 18.80 1.09 -1.32
N ASP A 39 19.71 1.99 -1.65
CA ASP A 39 19.70 3.39 -1.20
C ASP A 39 18.69 4.22 -2.01
N VAL A 40 17.42 3.81 -1.97
CA VAL A 40 16.32 4.44 -2.69
C VAL A 40 15.07 4.51 -1.81
N ALA A 41 14.34 5.61 -1.92
CA ALA A 41 13.04 5.79 -1.32
C ALA A 41 11.99 6.08 -2.40
N VAL A 42 10.75 5.69 -2.16
CA VAL A 42 9.60 5.88 -3.06
C VAL A 42 8.62 6.86 -2.42
N SER A 43 8.08 7.78 -3.22
CA SER A 43 7.11 8.76 -2.70
C SER A 43 5.81 8.08 -2.25
N LEU A 44 5.28 8.48 -1.09
CA LEU A 44 3.99 8.01 -0.58
C LEU A 44 2.86 8.31 -1.55
N LYS A 45 2.89 9.48 -2.21
CA LYS A 45 1.90 9.86 -3.22
C LYS A 45 1.81 8.84 -4.36
N PHE A 46 2.96 8.42 -4.89
CA PHE A 46 3.00 7.36 -5.89
C PHE A 46 2.42 6.05 -5.34
N LEU A 47 2.75 5.67 -4.10
CA LEU A 47 2.21 4.44 -3.50
C LEU A 47 0.70 4.48 -3.33
N ILE A 48 0.13 5.62 -2.92
CA ILE A 48 -1.32 5.82 -2.81
C ILE A 48 -2.00 5.52 -4.14
N ASP A 49 -1.49 6.10 -5.24
CA ASP A 49 -2.06 5.89 -6.56
C ASP A 49 -1.81 4.47 -7.11
N PHE A 50 -0.59 3.94 -6.91
CA PHE A 50 -0.16 2.66 -7.47
C PHE A 50 -0.81 1.44 -6.80
N LEU A 51 -0.99 1.53 -5.48
CA LEU A 51 -1.58 0.49 -4.63
C LEU A 51 -3.05 0.77 -4.31
N HIS A 52 -3.61 1.89 -4.77
CA HIS A 52 -4.97 2.33 -4.46
C HIS A 52 -5.24 2.44 -2.95
N LEU A 53 -4.27 2.95 -2.19
CA LEU A 53 -4.40 3.15 -0.75
C LEU A 53 -5.38 4.29 -0.44
N HIS A 54 -5.63 4.48 0.85
CA HIS A 54 -6.36 5.65 1.32
C HIS A 54 -5.70 6.97 0.85
N LYS A 55 -6.52 7.99 0.57
CA LYS A 55 -6.03 9.30 0.07
C LYS A 55 -5.38 10.16 1.15
N ASP A 56 -5.81 9.97 2.40
CA ASP A 56 -5.15 10.60 3.54
C ASP A 56 -3.80 9.94 3.80
N GLN A 57 -2.77 10.76 4.02
CA GLN A 57 -1.40 10.25 4.18
C GLN A 57 -1.23 9.38 5.42
N ASN A 58 -1.86 9.74 6.54
CA ASN A 58 -1.73 8.97 7.78
C ASN A 58 -2.42 7.62 7.62
N ASP A 59 -3.61 7.61 7.05
CA ASP A 59 -4.35 6.37 6.78
C ASP A 59 -3.59 5.48 5.78
N ALA A 60 -3.01 6.06 4.73
CA ALA A 60 -2.19 5.32 3.76
C ALA A 60 -0.94 4.69 4.41
N ILE A 61 -0.28 5.41 5.32
CA ILE A 61 0.87 4.89 6.07
C ILE A 61 0.43 3.74 6.98
N GLN A 62 -0.73 3.84 7.65
CA GLN A 62 -1.25 2.75 8.48
C GLN A 62 -1.61 1.52 7.64
N GLU A 63 -2.22 1.71 6.47
CA GLU A 63 -2.54 0.64 5.53
C GLU A 63 -1.26 -0.06 5.03
N LEU A 64 -0.25 0.71 4.63
CA LEU A 64 1.07 0.18 4.26
C LEU A 64 1.72 -0.59 5.40
N LYS A 65 1.68 -0.05 6.62
CA LYS A 65 2.20 -0.72 7.81
C LYS A 65 1.56 -2.08 8.03
N LEU A 66 0.24 -2.18 7.86
CA LEU A 66 -0.47 -3.46 7.96
C LEU A 66 0.03 -4.45 6.91
N HIS A 67 0.16 -4.03 5.65
CA HIS A 67 0.65 -4.90 4.59
C HIS A 67 2.10 -5.35 4.80
N ILE A 68 2.98 -4.46 5.25
CA ILE A 68 4.40 -4.76 5.50
C ILE A 68 4.56 -5.67 6.72
N ASN A 69 3.78 -5.45 7.79
CA ASN A 69 3.80 -6.34 8.97
C ASN A 69 3.36 -7.77 8.64
N LEU A 70 2.56 -7.96 7.60
CA LEU A 70 2.20 -9.29 7.09
C LEU A 70 3.31 -9.92 6.22
N MET A 71 4.36 -9.18 5.90
CA MET A 71 5.55 -9.67 5.22
C MET A 71 6.65 -9.94 6.25
N GLU A 72 7.04 -11.21 6.37
CA GLU A 72 8.10 -11.59 7.30
C GLU A 72 9.46 -11.02 6.83
N GLY A 73 10.23 -10.47 7.78
CA GLY A 73 11.62 -10.06 7.55
C GLY A 73 11.81 -8.69 6.87
N ILE A 74 10.77 -7.88 6.73
CA ILE A 74 10.86 -6.53 6.15
C ILE A 74 10.43 -5.48 7.19
N ASP A 75 11.27 -4.47 7.39
CA ASP A 75 10.91 -3.22 8.06
C ASP A 75 10.84 -2.08 7.03
N TYR A 76 10.22 -0.98 7.44
CA TYR A 76 10.14 0.23 6.61
C TYR A 76 10.48 1.47 7.42
N GLY A 77 10.95 2.50 6.73
CA GLY A 77 11.13 3.83 7.29
C GLY A 77 10.39 4.88 6.47
N VAL A 78 10.07 6.00 7.13
CA VAL A 78 9.42 7.16 6.53
C VAL A 78 10.35 8.35 6.67
N ILE A 79 10.54 9.09 5.58
CA ILE A 79 11.34 10.30 5.53
C ILE A 79 10.45 11.41 4.97
N VAL A 80 10.54 12.59 5.55
CA VAL A 80 9.88 13.79 5.04
C VAL A 80 10.96 14.68 4.43
N ASP A 81 10.76 15.10 3.18
CA ASP A 81 11.60 16.13 2.56
C ASP A 81 11.11 17.50 3.03
N ASP A 82 11.95 18.23 3.74
CA ASP A 82 11.62 19.55 4.30
C ASP A 82 11.44 20.64 3.22
N ASN A 83 11.93 20.42 2.00
CA ASN A 83 11.84 21.42 0.93
C ASN A 83 10.42 21.54 0.37
N ASP A 84 9.72 20.42 0.21
CA ASP A 84 8.41 20.35 -0.42
C ASP A 84 7.36 19.61 0.42
N GLN A 85 7.71 19.19 1.64
CA GLN A 85 6.89 18.40 2.55
C GLN A 85 6.44 17.06 1.96
N SER A 86 7.18 16.53 0.97
CA SER A 86 6.90 15.23 0.39
C SER A 86 7.32 14.10 1.33
N VAL A 87 6.44 13.09 1.45
CA VAL A 87 6.70 11.91 2.25
C VAL A 87 7.24 10.79 1.37
N TYR A 88 8.34 10.18 1.80
CA TYR A 88 9.01 9.07 1.14
C TYR A 88 9.11 7.86 2.07
N LEU A 89 9.10 6.68 1.48
CA LEU A 89 9.23 5.41 2.18
C LEU A 89 10.39 4.60 1.60
N PHE A 90 11.12 3.94 2.49
CA PHE A 90 12.17 2.99 2.11
C PHE A 90 11.97 1.68 2.87
N PHE A 91 12.52 0.60 2.33
CA PHE A 91 12.34 -0.75 2.87
C PHE A 91 13.70 -1.37 3.18
N ILE A 92 13.83 -1.96 4.36
CA ILE A 92 15.06 -2.61 4.82
C ILE A 92 14.74 -4.02 5.29
N LYS A 93 15.72 -4.92 5.19
CA LYS A 93 15.60 -6.19 5.90
C LYS A 93 15.54 -5.94 7.40
N LYS A 94 14.59 -6.60 8.06
CA LYS A 94 14.51 -6.65 9.51
C LYS A 94 15.79 -7.27 10.06
N LYS A 95 16.49 -6.55 10.92
CA LYS A 95 17.64 -7.11 11.64
C LYS A 95 17.10 -7.90 12.83
N GLU A 96 17.50 -9.17 12.94
CA GLU A 96 17.27 -10.02 14.11
C GLU A 96 17.97 -9.47 15.35
#